data_AF-A0A3M2GP75-F1
#
_entry.id   AF-A0A3M2GP75-F1
#
_cell.length_a   1.000
_cell.length_b   1.000
_cell.length_c   1.000
_cell.angle_alpha   90.00
_cell.angle_beta   90.00
_cell.angle_gamma   90.00
#
_symmetry.space_group_name_H-M   'P 1'
#
loop_
_entity.id
_entity.type
_entity.pdbx_description
1 polymer ?
#
loop_
_entity_poly.entity_id
_entity_poly.type
_entity_poly.pdbx_seq_one_letter_code
_entity_poly.pdbx_strand_id
1 'polypeptide(L)'
;PVSCPLPPRHDPDAPPWLDEARGLRAAYERSLATHGRTLVGRVTDADGIGEVLTVLARLADGASPDEVGWDAATILAGTQDVRAYYEEAALSLVGVGGARRIESWFYDHTEAGALMRRLQGALREAGADRNLWYYVLPATQAP
;
A
#
# COMPACT_ATOMS: atom_id res chain seq x y z
N PRO A 1 -13.67 -14.72 3.78
CA PRO A 1 -13.12 -13.65 2.92
C PRO A 1 -14.10 -12.48 2.83
N VAL A 2 -13.62 -11.24 2.98
CA VAL A 2 -14.42 -10.08 2.58
C VAL A 2 -14.23 -9.92 1.07
N SER A 3 -15.32 -9.91 0.32
CA SER A 3 -15.28 -9.54 -1.09
C SER A 3 -15.44 -8.02 -1.15
N CYS A 4 -14.34 -7.28 -1.05
CA CYS A 4 -14.34 -5.88 -1.51
C CYS A 4 -14.17 -5.97 -3.04
N PRO A 5 -15.20 -5.73 -3.85
CA PRO A 5 -15.01 -5.68 -5.29
C PRO A 5 -14.09 -4.49 -5.59
N LEU A 6 -12.88 -4.78 -6.07
CA LEU A 6 -12.01 -3.75 -6.62
C LEU A 6 -12.71 -3.13 -7.82
N PRO A 7 -12.63 -1.80 -8.01
CA PRO A 7 -13.06 -1.17 -9.25
C PRO A 7 -12.40 -1.86 -10.45
N PRO A 8 -13.11 -2.06 -11.57
CA PRO A 8 -12.49 -2.55 -12.80
C PRO A 8 -11.34 -1.65 -13.21
N ARG A 9 -10.30 -2.22 -13.83
CA ARG A 9 -9.21 -1.42 -14.39
C ARG A 9 -9.74 -0.38 -15.39
N HIS A 10 -9.30 0.86 -15.25
CA HIS A 10 -9.77 1.98 -16.06
C HIS A 10 -8.74 2.41 -17.11
N ASP A 11 -7.46 2.42 -16.72
CA ASP A 11 -6.33 2.73 -17.59
C ASP A 11 -5.45 1.47 -17.78
N PRO A 12 -5.51 0.83 -18.96
CA PRO A 12 -4.69 -0.36 -19.24
C PRO A 12 -3.20 -0.04 -19.38
N ASP A 13 -2.84 1.21 -19.69
CA ASP A 13 -1.47 1.63 -19.95
C ASP A 13 -0.73 2.04 -18.66
N ALA A 14 -1.47 2.34 -17.59
CA ALA A 14 -0.91 2.58 -16.27
C ALA A 14 -0.44 1.27 -15.59
N PRO A 15 0.59 1.32 -14.71
CA PRO A 15 0.90 0.22 -13.81
C PRO A 15 -0.35 -0.22 -13.02
N PRO A 16 -0.60 -1.53 -12.84
CA PRO A 16 -1.83 -2.02 -12.21
C PRO A 16 -2.11 -1.41 -10.82
N TRP A 17 -1.09 -1.30 -9.96
CA TRP A 17 -1.19 -0.70 -8.63
C TRP A 17 -1.53 0.81 -8.66
N LEU A 18 -1.18 1.52 -9.74
CA LEU A 18 -1.46 2.96 -9.88
C LEU A 18 -2.91 3.19 -10.30
N ASP A 19 -3.37 2.44 -11.29
CA ASP A 19 -4.77 2.45 -11.74
C ASP A 19 -5.71 2.04 -10.59
N GLU A 20 -5.33 1.00 -9.85
CA GLU A 20 -6.05 0.54 -8.65
C GLU A 20 -6.16 1.64 -7.58
N ALA A 21 -5.04 2.29 -7.23
CA ALA A 21 -5.04 3.37 -6.25
C ALA A 21 -5.94 4.55 -6.67
N ARG A 22 -5.90 4.91 -7.96
CA ARG A 22 -6.77 5.95 -8.54
C ARG A 22 -8.24 5.55 -8.47
N GLY A 23 -8.58 4.31 -8.83
CA GLY A 23 -9.93 3.77 -8.76
C GLY A 23 -10.52 3.77 -7.35
N LEU A 24 -9.69 3.59 -6.32
CA LEU A 24 -10.11 3.59 -4.91
C LEU A 24 -10.28 4.98 -4.29
N ARG A 25 -9.88 6.06 -4.98
CA ARG A 25 -9.86 7.41 -4.41
C ARG A 25 -11.19 7.87 -3.86
N ALA A 26 -12.26 7.69 -4.62
CA ALA A 26 -13.59 8.08 -4.17
C ALA A 26 -14.05 7.28 -2.93
N ALA A 27 -13.62 6.03 -2.77
CA ALA A 27 -13.95 5.22 -1.60
C ALA A 27 -13.17 5.69 -0.36
N TYR A 28 -11.89 6.01 -0.53
CA TYR A 28 -11.07 6.64 0.52
C TYR A 28 -11.69 7.95 1.00
N GLU A 29 -12.07 8.86 0.09
CA GLU A 29 -12.66 10.16 0.45
C GLU A 29 -13.98 10.01 1.20
N ARG A 30 -14.84 9.06 0.81
CA ARG A 30 -16.05 8.73 1.56
C ARG A 30 -15.74 8.23 2.97
N SER A 31 -14.65 7.48 3.14
CA SER A 31 -14.22 6.96 4.43
C SER A 31 -13.77 8.08 5.35
N LEU A 32 -12.92 8.97 4.81
CA LEU A 32 -12.44 10.15 5.50
C LEU A 32 -13.59 11.08 5.89
N ALA A 33 -14.55 11.33 4.98
CA ALA A 33 -15.73 12.14 5.27
C ALA A 33 -16.63 11.52 6.37
N THR A 34 -16.71 10.19 6.43
CA THR A 34 -17.52 9.48 7.43
C THR A 34 -16.86 9.47 8.81
N HIS A 35 -15.55 9.28 8.89
CA HIS A 35 -14.84 9.06 10.16
C HIS A 35 -14.09 10.30 10.67
N GLY A 36 -13.84 11.30 9.81
CA GLY A 36 -13.15 12.55 10.16
C GLY A 36 -11.68 12.41 10.52
N ARG A 37 -11.07 11.23 10.29
CA ARG A 37 -9.67 10.93 10.60
C ARG A 37 -9.08 9.98 9.59
N THR A 38 -7.77 10.08 9.37
CA THR A 38 -6.99 9.17 8.52
C THR A 38 -5.66 8.86 9.19
N LEU A 39 -5.13 7.67 8.89
CA LEU A 39 -3.77 7.25 9.20
C LEU A 39 -2.79 7.52 8.05
N VAL A 40 -3.28 7.95 6.88
CA VAL A 40 -2.43 8.48 5.80
C VAL A 40 -1.88 9.84 6.24
N GLY A 41 -0.59 10.09 6.00
CA GLY A 41 0.02 11.37 6.35
C GLY A 41 1.43 11.28 6.93
N ARG A 42 2.09 10.11 6.88
CA ARG A 42 3.45 9.96 7.42
C ARG A 42 4.51 10.50 6.48
N VAL A 43 4.35 10.23 5.18
CA VAL A 43 5.21 10.71 4.09
C VAL A 43 4.43 11.64 3.18
N THR A 44 3.15 11.35 2.95
CA THR A 44 2.32 12.11 2.01
C THR A 44 0.84 12.07 2.39
N ASP A 45 0.03 12.89 1.73
CA ASP A 45 -1.42 12.82 1.78
C ASP A 45 -1.98 11.86 0.72
N ALA A 46 -3.29 11.79 0.60
CA ALA A 46 -3.94 10.89 -0.35
C ALA A 46 -3.62 11.20 -1.82
N ASP A 47 -3.21 12.43 -2.17
CA ASP A 47 -2.87 12.81 -3.55
C ASP A 47 -1.50 12.26 -3.95
N GLY A 48 -0.58 12.10 -2.99
CA GLY A 48 0.76 11.57 -3.25
C GLY A 48 0.90 10.04 -3.19
N ILE A 49 -0.16 9.29 -2.91
CA ILE A 49 -0.12 7.81 -2.82
C ILE A 49 0.42 7.18 -4.12
N GLY A 50 0.07 7.73 -5.28
CA GLY A 50 0.59 7.23 -6.57
C GLY A 50 2.11 7.40 -6.71
N GLU A 51 2.66 8.50 -6.19
CA GLU A 51 4.11 8.75 -6.20
C GLU A 51 4.83 7.83 -5.22
N VAL A 52 4.27 7.64 -4.01
CA VAL A 52 4.80 6.67 -3.04
C VAL A 52 4.85 5.26 -3.64
N LEU A 53 3.77 4.81 -4.28
CA LEU A 53 3.76 3.50 -4.95
C LEU A 53 4.81 3.41 -6.07
N THR A 54 5.05 4.50 -6.80
CA THR A 54 6.09 4.57 -7.84
C THR A 54 7.48 4.39 -7.25
N VAL A 55 7.79 5.06 -6.14
CA VAL A 55 9.08 4.90 -5.43
C VAL A 55 9.24 3.48 -4.88
N LEU A 56 8.20 2.93 -4.24
CA LEU A 56 8.22 1.56 -3.72
C LEU A 56 8.36 0.52 -4.84
N ALA A 57 7.78 0.75 -6.02
CA ALA A 57 7.96 -0.08 -7.21
C ALA A 57 9.42 -0.07 -7.69
N ARG A 58 10.06 1.10 -7.76
CA ARG A 58 11.49 1.20 -8.11
C ARG A 58 12.37 0.41 -7.15
N LEU A 59 12.11 0.51 -5.84
CA LEU A 59 12.82 -0.28 -4.83
C LEU A 59 12.57 -1.79 -5.00
N ALA A 60 11.33 -2.19 -5.31
CA ALA A 60 10.98 -3.59 -5.60
C ALA A 60 11.63 -4.12 -6.88
N ASP A 61 11.95 -3.24 -7.84
CA ASP A 61 12.69 -3.55 -9.06
C ASP A 61 14.23 -3.47 -8.87
N GLY A 62 14.70 -3.22 -7.63
CA GLY A 62 16.10 -3.32 -7.25
C GLY A 62 16.84 -1.99 -7.12
N ALA A 63 16.17 -0.84 -7.23
CA ALA A 63 16.79 0.45 -6.90
C ALA A 63 17.22 0.50 -5.43
N SER A 64 18.35 1.15 -5.16
CA SER A 64 18.82 1.39 -3.80
C SER A 64 18.04 2.53 -3.12
N PRO A 65 17.97 2.55 -1.78
CA PRO A 65 17.40 3.66 -1.02
C PRO A 65 17.96 5.04 -1.41
N ASP A 66 19.27 5.12 -1.69
CA ASP A 66 19.95 6.36 -2.10
C ASP A 66 19.45 6.85 -3.48
N GLU A 67 19.22 5.95 -4.44
CA GLU A 67 18.74 6.32 -5.79
C GLU A 67 17.30 6.84 -5.82
N VAL A 68 16.50 6.50 -4.81
CA VAL A 68 15.15 7.05 -4.63
C VAL A 68 15.09 8.16 -3.58
N GLY A 69 16.22 8.44 -2.92
CA GLY A 69 16.36 9.49 -1.91
C GLY A 69 15.57 9.23 -0.62
N TRP A 70 15.28 7.97 -0.29
CA TRP A 70 14.51 7.59 0.91
C TRP A 70 15.38 6.79 1.87
N ASP A 71 15.32 7.13 3.15
CA ASP A 71 15.90 6.30 4.20
C ASP A 71 14.97 5.15 4.62
N ALA A 72 15.46 4.26 5.48
CA ALA A 72 14.70 3.11 5.95
C ALA A 72 13.39 3.51 6.66
N ALA A 73 13.38 4.63 7.39
CA ALA A 73 12.19 5.09 8.11
C ALA A 73 11.12 5.61 7.14
N THR A 74 11.55 6.32 6.10
CA THR A 74 10.68 6.85 5.03
C THR A 74 10.10 5.71 4.20
N ILE A 75 10.88 4.67 3.89
CA ILE A 75 10.37 3.47 3.21
C ILE A 75 9.26 2.82 4.04
N LEU A 76 9.50 2.56 5.33
CA LEU A 76 8.50 1.97 6.23
C LEU A 76 7.27 2.86 6.41
N ALA A 77 7.45 4.18 6.50
CA ALA A 77 6.36 5.14 6.61
C ALA A 77 5.51 5.17 5.32
N GLY A 78 6.15 5.08 4.15
CA GLY A 78 5.47 5.00 2.86
C GLY A 78 4.63 3.73 2.70
N THR A 79 5.15 2.56 3.13
CA THR A 79 4.34 1.33 3.10
C THR A 79 3.13 1.41 4.03
N GLN A 80 3.26 2.10 5.17
CA GLN A 80 2.17 2.34 6.11
C GLN A 80 1.11 3.30 5.53
N ASP A 81 1.51 4.37 4.85
CA ASP A 81 0.57 5.28 4.18
C ASP A 81 -0.22 4.56 3.08
N VAL A 82 0.44 3.75 2.26
CA VAL A 82 -0.26 2.94 1.23
C VAL A 82 -1.23 1.96 1.88
N ARG A 83 -0.80 1.22 2.91
CA ARG A 83 -1.69 0.31 3.62
C ARG A 83 -2.90 1.05 4.18
N ALA A 84 -2.69 2.16 4.87
CA ALA A 84 -3.76 2.97 5.47
C ALA A 84 -4.77 3.44 4.41
N TYR A 85 -4.28 3.94 3.27
CA TYR A 85 -5.13 4.37 2.16
C TYR A 85 -6.07 3.26 1.68
N TYR A 86 -5.53 2.04 1.47
CA TYR A 86 -6.31 0.90 1.01
C TYR A 86 -7.28 0.38 2.08
N GLU A 87 -6.85 0.27 3.33
CA GLU A 87 -7.71 -0.19 4.43
C GLU A 87 -8.87 0.79 4.67
N GLU A 88 -8.60 2.09 4.62
CA GLU A 88 -9.62 3.14 4.77
C GLU A 88 -10.58 3.17 3.58
N ALA A 89 -10.09 3.00 2.35
CA ALA A 89 -10.95 2.83 1.17
C ALA A 89 -11.87 1.62 1.31
N ALA A 90 -11.34 0.49 1.81
CA ALA A 90 -12.12 -0.73 2.01
C ALA A 90 -13.24 -0.56 3.04
N LEU A 91 -13.04 0.21 4.12
CA LEU A 91 -14.09 0.50 5.11
C LEU A 91 -15.35 1.07 4.45
N SER A 92 -15.20 1.92 3.43
CA SER A 92 -16.33 2.47 2.66
C SER A 92 -16.97 1.48 1.68
N LEU A 93 -16.27 0.41 1.30
CA LEU A 93 -16.76 -0.57 0.32
C LEU A 93 -17.51 -1.73 1.00
N VAL A 94 -17.10 -2.11 2.21
CA VAL A 94 -17.63 -3.31 2.88
C VAL A 94 -18.24 -3.06 4.27
N GLY A 95 -18.23 -1.81 4.74
CA GLY A 95 -18.71 -1.46 6.08
C GLY A 95 -17.86 -2.13 7.16
N VAL A 96 -18.51 -2.79 8.14
CA VAL A 96 -17.83 -3.51 9.24
C VAL A 96 -17.19 -4.83 8.78
N GLY A 97 -16.08 -4.72 8.05
CA GLY A 97 -15.10 -5.78 7.89
C GLY A 97 -14.20 -5.84 9.13
N GLY A 98 -14.07 -7.01 9.78
CA GLY A 98 -13.09 -7.16 10.85
C GLY A 98 -11.69 -6.84 10.32
N ALA A 99 -10.90 -6.07 11.07
CA ALA A 99 -9.61 -5.49 10.63
C ALA A 99 -8.70 -6.52 9.93
N ARG A 100 -8.60 -7.75 10.45
CA ARG A 100 -7.79 -8.81 9.85
C ARG A 100 -8.24 -9.23 8.46
N ARG A 101 -9.54 -9.17 8.16
CA ARG A 101 -10.06 -9.47 6.82
C ARG A 101 -9.74 -8.37 5.81
N ILE A 102 -9.74 -7.12 6.25
CA ILE A 102 -9.34 -5.98 5.41
C ILE A 102 -7.83 -6.04 5.14
N GLU A 103 -7.02 -6.32 6.16
CA GLU A 103 -5.58 -6.54 5.99
C GLU A 103 -5.30 -7.68 5.00
N SER A 104 -5.95 -8.84 5.17
CA SER A 104 -5.75 -9.98 4.25
C SER A 104 -6.25 -9.65 2.84
N TRP A 105 -7.35 -8.90 2.71
CA TRP A 105 -7.81 -8.43 1.40
C TRP A 105 -6.74 -7.57 0.72
N PHE A 106 -6.16 -6.59 1.43
CA PHE A 106 -5.11 -5.74 0.88
C PHE A 106 -3.93 -6.56 0.37
N TYR A 107 -3.35 -7.44 1.20
CA TYR A 107 -2.13 -8.16 0.80
C TYR A 107 -2.34 -9.33 -0.16
N ASP A 108 -3.55 -9.88 -0.26
CA ASP A 108 -3.81 -11.09 -1.07
C ASP A 108 -4.61 -10.80 -2.35
N HIS A 109 -5.30 -9.66 -2.44
CA HIS A 109 -6.25 -9.40 -3.53
C HIS A 109 -6.01 -8.07 -4.25
N THR A 110 -5.01 -7.26 -3.87
CA THR A 110 -4.70 -5.99 -4.53
C THR A 110 -3.32 -6.00 -5.18
N GLU A 111 -3.19 -5.23 -6.26
CA GLU A 111 -1.92 -5.07 -6.97
C GLU A 111 -0.89 -4.33 -6.12
N ALA A 112 -1.33 -3.35 -5.32
CA ALA A 112 -0.47 -2.70 -4.34
C ALA A 112 0.01 -3.66 -3.24
N GLY A 113 -0.83 -4.59 -2.78
CA GLY A 113 -0.44 -5.62 -1.81
C GLY A 113 0.60 -6.59 -2.37
N ALA A 114 0.43 -7.01 -3.62
CA ALA A 114 1.42 -7.80 -4.34
C ALA A 114 2.76 -7.06 -4.50
N LEU A 115 2.72 -5.75 -4.77
CA LEU A 115 3.91 -4.90 -4.79
C LEU A 115 4.63 -4.87 -3.44
N MET A 116 3.92 -4.76 -2.31
CA MET A 116 4.56 -4.78 -0.97
C MET A 116 5.29 -6.11 -0.70
N ARG A 117 4.70 -7.24 -1.13
CA ARG A 117 5.35 -8.56 -0.99
C ARG A 117 6.62 -8.65 -1.84
N ARG A 118 6.58 -8.15 -3.09
CA ARG A 118 7.77 -8.04 -3.95
C ARG A 118 8.85 -7.16 -3.33
N LEU A 119 8.47 -5.99 -2.80
CA LEU A 119 9.38 -5.07 -2.14
C LEU A 119 10.11 -5.74 -0.95
N GLN A 120 9.36 -6.44 -0.09
CA GLN A 120 9.97 -7.19 1.02
C GLN A 120 10.99 -8.22 0.51
N GLY A 121 10.65 -8.96 -0.56
CA GLY A 121 11.55 -9.93 -1.19
C GLY A 121 12.83 -9.28 -1.71
N ALA A 122 12.69 -8.20 -2.49
CA ALA A 122 13.81 -7.47 -3.08
C ALA A 122 14.77 -6.91 -2.02
N LEU A 123 14.23 -6.27 -0.96
CA LEU A 123 15.06 -5.74 0.13
C LEU A 123 15.77 -6.85 0.92
N ARG A 124 15.12 -8.00 1.12
CA ARG A 124 15.74 -9.17 1.75
C ARG A 124 16.87 -9.74 0.90
N GLU A 125 16.65 -9.87 -0.41
CA GLU A 125 17.64 -10.40 -1.36
C GLU A 125 18.84 -9.46 -1.53
N ALA A 126 18.61 -8.15 -1.45
CA ALA A 126 19.65 -7.13 -1.45
C ALA A 126 20.45 -7.07 -0.13
N GLY A 127 20.10 -7.86 0.89
CA GLY A 127 20.80 -7.89 2.17
C GLY A 127 20.55 -6.65 3.04
N ALA A 128 19.40 -5.97 2.87
CA ALA A 128 19.02 -4.84 3.71
C ALA A 128 18.86 -5.24 5.19
N ASP A 129 18.89 -4.25 6.09
CA ASP A 129 18.68 -4.49 7.52
C ASP A 129 17.36 -5.23 7.77
N ARG A 130 17.38 -6.18 8.70
CA ARG A 130 16.21 -7.01 9.00
C ARG A 130 15.00 -6.18 9.42
N ASN A 131 15.19 -5.10 10.19
CA ASN A 131 14.06 -4.27 10.61
C ASN A 131 13.42 -3.56 9.41
N LEU A 132 14.19 -3.22 8.38
CA LEU A 132 13.64 -2.64 7.18
C LEU A 132 12.78 -3.68 6.42
N TRP A 133 13.37 -4.77 5.94
CA TRP A 133 12.60 -5.68 5.07
C TRP A 133 11.50 -6.46 5.82
N TYR A 134 11.70 -6.78 7.11
CA TYR A 134 10.70 -7.52 7.88
C TYR A 134 9.42 -6.71 8.11
N TYR A 135 9.54 -5.41 8.39
CA TYR A 135 8.40 -4.53 8.71
C TYR A 135 7.77 -3.83 7.51
N VAL A 136 8.23 -4.11 6.28
CA VAL A 136 7.47 -3.78 5.06
C VAL A 136 6.08 -4.39 5.11
N LEU A 137 5.98 -5.63 5.61
CA LEU A 137 4.72 -6.32 5.88
C LEU A 137 4.45 -6.41 7.39
N PRO A 138 3.19 -6.46 7.81
CA PRO A 138 2.83 -6.80 9.19
C PRO A 138 3.33 -8.21 9.52
N ALA A 139 3.69 -8.46 10.78
CA ALA A 139 4.12 -9.80 11.21
C ALA A 139 3.06 -10.89 10.98
N THR A 140 1.79 -10.52 10.88
CA THR A 140 0.68 -11.41 10.50
C THR A 140 0.68 -11.84 9.03
N GLN A 141 1.50 -11.21 8.20
CA GLN A 141 1.64 -11.41 6.75
C GLN A 141 3.06 -11.81 6.33
N ALA A 142 4.00 -11.80 7.29
CA ALA A 142 5.37 -12.24 7.07
C ALA A 142 5.39 -13.76 6.76
N PRO A 143 6.27 -14.21 5.85
CA PRO A 143 6.40 -15.61 5.48
C PRO A 143 6.83 -16.52 6.64
#